data_AF-A0A938CZS4-F1
#
_entry.id   AF-A0A938CZS4-F1
#
_cell.length_a   1.000
_cell.length_b   1.000
_cell.length_c   1.000
_cell.angle_alpha   90.00
_cell.angle_beta   90.00
_cell.angle_gamma   90.00
#
_symmetry.space_group_name_H-M   'P 1'
#
loop_
_entity.id
_entity.type
_entity.pdbx_description
1 polymer ?
#
loop_
_entity_poly.entity_id
_entity_poly.type
_entity_poly.pdbx_seq_one_letter_code
_entity_poly.pdbx_strand_id
1 'polypeptide(L)' 'MIVPMRDRYALTFHYSPNDEIVCEPIDICVGPDNPPRYGPKTFLQHLTDYIDASYTRAAAE' A
#
# COMPACT_ATOMS: atom_id res chain seq x y z
N MET A 1 -11.27 18.92 -9.44
CA MET A 1 -10.90 19.17 -8.02
C MET A 1 -11.16 20.62 -7.70
N ILE A 2 -11.73 20.92 -6.53
CA ILE A 2 -11.93 22.31 -6.07
C ILE A 2 -10.68 22.72 -5.29
N VAL A 3 -9.98 23.74 -5.74
CA VAL A 3 -8.79 24.28 -5.06
C VAL A 3 -9.25 24.95 -3.76
N PRO A 4 -8.65 24.62 -2.60
CA PRO A 4 -9.01 25.27 -1.34
C PRO A 4 -8.75 26.78 -1.39
N MET A 5 -9.70 27.59 -0.90
CA MET A 5 -9.58 29.05 -0.78
C MET A 5 -8.80 29.50 0.48
N ARG A 6 -8.29 28.56 1.27
CA ARG A 6 -7.52 28.79 2.49
C ARG A 6 -6.52 27.66 2.71
N ASP A 7 -5.47 27.97 3.46
CA ASP A 7 -4.43 27.00 3.81
C ASP A 7 -5.01 25.82 4.58
N ARG A 8 -4.50 24.63 4.25
CA ARG A 8 -4.81 23.38 4.93
C ARG A 8 -3.50 22.68 5.24
N TYR A 9 -3.32 22.31 6.50
CA TYR A 9 -2.17 21.55 6.95
C TYR A 9 -2.60 20.11 7.24
N ALA A 10 -1.78 19.16 6.82
CA ALA A 10 -1.94 17.75 7.14
C ALA A 10 -0.59 17.21 7.62
N LEU A 11 -0.60 16.51 8.75
CA LEU A 11 0.57 15.82 9.28
C LEU A 11 0.19 14.37 9.51
N THR A 12 0.52 13.54 8.53
CA THR A 12 0.15 12.11 8.51
C THR A 12 1.28 11.26 9.05
N PHE A 13 0.95 10.31 9.91
CA PHE A 13 1.84 9.23 10.32
C PHE A 13 1.40 7.94 9.62
N HIS A 14 2.35 7.26 8.98
CA HIS A 14 2.11 5.98 8.34
C HIS A 14 2.86 4.92 9.13
N TYR A 15 2.11 3.96 9.68
CA TYR A 15 2.69 2.81 10.36
C TYR A 15 2.83 1.66 9.38
N SER A 16 4.08 1.26 9.15
CA SER A 16 4.42 0.15 8.27
C SER A 16 5.28 -0.86 9.02
N PRO A 17 5.20 -2.15 8.67
CA PRO A 17 6.14 -3.15 9.16
C PRO A 17 7.56 -2.89 8.61
N ASN A 18 8.54 -3.66 9.09
CA ASN A 18 9.90 -3.59 8.54
C ASN A 18 9.94 -4.14 7.10
N ASP A 19 10.98 -3.78 6.36
CA ASP A 19 11.13 -4.11 4.93
C ASP A 19 11.15 -5.61 4.62
N GLU A 20 11.64 -6.41 5.57
CA GLU A 20 11.85 -7.85 5.44
C GLU A 20 10.65 -8.67 5.93
N ILE A 21 9.70 -8.08 6.66
CA ILE A 21 8.48 -8.76 7.11
C ILE A 21 7.75 -9.26 5.87
N VAL A 22 7.47 -10.55 5.86
CA VAL A 22 6.57 -11.19 4.90
C VAL A 22 5.14 -10.96 5.38
N CYS A 23 4.39 -10.18 4.61
CA CYS A 23 2.96 -9.99 4.81
C CYS A 23 2.21 -11.10 4.08
N GLU A 24 1.58 -12.01 4.83
CA GLU A 24 0.74 -13.09 4.32
C GLU A 24 -0.69 -12.99 4.86
N PRO A 25 -1.70 -13.59 4.17
CA PRO A 25 -3.06 -13.61 4.68
C PRO A 25 -3.13 -14.29 6.04
N ILE A 26 -3.72 -13.61 7.03
CA ILE A 26 -3.89 -14.16 8.37
C ILE A 26 -4.86 -15.34 8.31
N ASP A 27 -4.50 -16.48 8.90
CA ASP A 27 -5.26 -17.73 8.83
C ASP A 27 -6.74 -17.58 9.21
N ILE A 28 -7.04 -16.80 10.25
CA ILE A 28 -8.42 -16.58 10.71
C ILE A 28 -9.27 -15.74 9.74
N CYS A 29 -8.66 -15.16 8.72
CA CYS A 29 -9.31 -14.32 7.71
C CYS A 29 -9.53 -15.04 6.37
N VAL A 30 -9.05 -16.28 6.22
CA VAL A 30 -9.15 -17.06 4.98
C VAL A 30 -9.71 -18.46 5.23
N GLY A 31 -10.40 -19.03 4.24
CA GLY A 31 -11.01 -20.35 4.36
C GLY A 31 -11.64 -20.84 3.06
N PRO A 32 -12.31 -22.01 3.07
CA PRO A 32 -12.91 -22.60 1.86
C PRO A 32 -13.87 -21.65 1.13
N ASP A 33 -14.68 -20.91 1.89
CA ASP A 33 -15.65 -19.96 1.35
C ASP A 33 -15.06 -18.55 1.10
N ASN A 34 -13.83 -18.29 1.57
CA ASN A 34 -13.09 -17.04 1.35
C ASN A 34 -11.60 -17.32 1.13
N PRO A 35 -11.21 -17.80 -0.07
CA PRO A 35 -9.83 -18.16 -0.34
C PRO A 35 -8.91 -16.92 -0.30
N PRO A 36 -7.61 -17.11 -0.02
CA PRO A 36 -6.63 -16.04 -0.05
C PRO A 36 -6.59 -15.39 -1.44
N ARG A 37 -6.80 -14.07 -1.49
CA ARG A 37 -6.79 -13.29 -2.74
C ARG A 37 -5.40 -12.82 -3.15
N TYR A 38 -4.49 -12.74 -2.18
CA TYR A 38 -3.15 -12.21 -2.36
C TYR A 38 -2.14 -13.22 -1.81
N GLY A 39 -1.05 -13.41 -2.55
CA GLY A 39 0.07 -14.21 -2.08
C GLY A 39 0.96 -13.44 -1.08
N PRO A 40 1.85 -14.15 -0.38
CA PRO A 40 2.81 -13.53 0.53
C PRO A 40 3.75 -12.58 -0.22
N LYS A 41 4.08 -11.45 0.40
CA LYS A 41 4.98 -10.42 -0.16
C LYS A 41 5.72 -9.70 0.96
N THR A 42 6.99 -9.34 0.76
CA THR A 42 7.69 -8.49 1.73
C THR A 42 7.15 -7.06 1.67
N PHE A 43 7.28 -6.30 2.76
CA PHE A 43 6.87 -4.89 2.73
C PHE A 43 7.62 -4.08 1.65
N LEU A 44 8.92 -4.33 1.48
CA LEU A 44 9.72 -3.67 0.44
C LEU A 44 9.19 -3.97 -0.97
N GLN A 45 8.85 -5.23 -1.26
CA GLN A 45 8.26 -5.59 -2.55
C GLN A 45 6.92 -4.88 -2.78
N HIS A 46 6.07 -4.81 -1.75
CA HIS A 46 4.80 -4.09 -1.86
C HIS A 46 4.99 -2.60 -2.14
N LEU A 47 5.95 -1.96 -1.45
CA LEU A 47 6.25 -0.55 -1.62
C LEU A 47 6.79 -0.25 -3.03
N THR A 48 7.70 -1.08 -3.54
CA THR A 48 8.23 -0.94 -4.90
C THR A 48 7.11 -1.02 -5.93
N ASP A 49 6.25 -2.05 -5.85
CA ASP A 49 5.12 -2.20 -6.77
C ASP A 49 4.14 -1.01 -6.71
N TYR A 50 3.88 -0.50 -5.50
CA TYR A 50 3.03 0.67 -5.29
C TYR A 50 3.63 1.93 -5.93
N ILE A 51 4.92 2.15 -5.73
CA ILE A 51 5.63 3.31 -6.31
C ILE A 51 5.62 3.22 -7.83
N ASP A 52 5.91 2.05 -8.38
CA ASP A 52 5.94 1.82 -9.82
C ASP A 52 4.57 2.06 -10.47
N ALA A 53 3.50 1.59 -9.82
CA ALA A 53 2.14 1.81 -10.31
C ALA A 53 1.67 3.26 -10.20
N SER A 54 2.10 3.97 -9.14
CA SER A 54 1.54 5.28 -8.78
C SER A 54 2.34 6.46 -9.31
N TYR A 55 3.67 6.35 -9.40
CA TYR A 55 4.56 7.48 -9.66
C TYR A 55 5.40 7.33 -10.93
N THR A 56 5.71 6.11 -11.37
CA THR A 56 6.49 5.92 -12.61
C THR A 56 5.68 6.32 -13.85
N ARG A 57 4.35 6.26 -13.79
CA ARG A 57 3.46 6.85 -14.82
C ARG A 57 3.39 8.39 -14.78
N ALA A 58 3.62 9.01 -13.62
CA ALA A 58 3.49 10.45 -13.44
C ALA A 58 4.74 11.24 -13.86
N ALA A 59 5.90 10.59 -13.96
CA ALA A 59 7.18 11.21 -14.39
C ALA A 59 7.42 11.15 -15.91
N ALA A 60 6.52 10.53 -16.67
CA ALA A 60 6.64 10.34 -18.13
C ALA A 60 5.88 11.39 -18.97
N GLU A 61 5.40 12.48 -18.35
CA GLU A 61 4.79 13.65 -19.00
C GLU A 61 5.57 14.93 -18.70
#